data_AF-A0A975SU08-F1
#
_entry.id   AF-A0A975SU08-F1
#
_cell.length_a   1.000
_cell.length_b   1.000
_cell.length_c   1.000
_cell.angle_alpha   90.00
_cell.angle_beta   90.00
_cell.angle_gamma   90.00
#
_symmetry.space_group_name_H-M   'P 1'
#
loop_
_entity.id
_entity.type
_entity.pdbx_description
1 polymer ?
#
loop_
_entity_poly.entity_id
_entity_poly.type
_entity_poly.pdbx_seq_one_letter_code
_entity_poly.pdbx_strand_id
1 'polypeptide(L)'
;MTPPPPTPLAAALRRMQRILCIAGVVLVIGEVGAALVLSTNVASLALAVVATSLLVAVQVLVLPRVASDPDRLVLWVGLSYVAKILVLLGAVQAAKVFDGDVRFVAVSAVVVVLVALGVEMWVLVRARVPAVDPKS
;
A
#
# COMPACT_ATOMS: atom_id res chain seq x y z
N MET A 1 -0.86 -36.86 2.86
CA MET A 1 0.04 -36.06 1.99
C MET A 1 0.19 -34.68 2.63
N THR A 2 1.34 -34.41 3.23
CA THR A 2 1.65 -33.07 3.76
C THR A 2 2.08 -32.16 2.60
N PRO A 3 1.55 -30.93 2.49
CA PRO A 3 1.96 -30.03 1.43
C PRO A 3 3.46 -29.73 1.55
N PRO A 4 4.19 -29.59 0.42
CA PRO A 4 5.61 -29.28 0.45
C PRO A 4 5.85 -27.95 1.19
N PRO A 5 6.95 -27.84 1.95
CA PRO A 5 7.28 -26.61 2.65
C PRO A 5 7.38 -25.45 1.66
N PRO A 6 6.87 -24.26 2.02
CA PRO A 6 6.86 -23.14 1.10
C PRO A 6 8.28 -22.72 0.73
N THR A 7 8.48 -22.34 -0.54
CA THR A 7 9.75 -21.83 -1.03
C THR A 7 10.20 -20.59 -0.22
N PRO A 8 11.51 -20.35 -0.06
CA PRO A 8 12.03 -19.20 0.68
C PRO A 8 11.49 -17.86 0.15
N LEU A 9 11.25 -17.78 -1.17
CA LEU A 9 10.60 -16.64 -1.82
C LEU A 9 9.15 -16.43 -1.33
N ALA A 10 8.34 -17.49 -1.26
CA ALA A 10 6.96 -17.41 -0.79
C ALA A 10 6.87 -16.98 0.69
N ALA A 11 7.81 -17.40 1.53
CA ALA A 11 7.90 -16.96 2.92
C ALA A 11 8.25 -15.47 3.03
N ALA A 12 9.20 -14.99 2.22
CA ALA A 12 9.59 -13.57 2.18
C ALA A 12 8.42 -12.67 1.70
N LEU A 13 7.71 -13.07 0.64
CA LEU A 13 6.55 -12.34 0.12
C LEU A 13 5.43 -12.24 1.16
N ARG A 14 5.11 -13.33 1.87
CA ARG A 14 4.11 -13.32 2.95
C ARG A 14 4.51 -12.39 4.09
N ARG A 15 5.79 -12.36 4.47
CA ARG A 15 6.29 -11.44 5.51
C ARG A 15 6.12 -9.99 5.08
N MET A 16 6.43 -9.68 3.82
CA MET A 16 6.25 -8.35 3.24
C MET A 16 4.78 -7.93 3.19
N GLN A 17 3.89 -8.82 2.70
CA GLN A 17 2.45 -8.58 2.70
C GLN A 17 1.93 -8.31 4.11
N ARG A 18 2.40 -9.06 5.11
CA ARG A 18 2.02 -8.85 6.50
C ARG A 18 2.42 -7.46 7.01
N ILE A 19 3.65 -7.01 6.71
CA ILE A 19 4.12 -5.66 7.08
C ILE A 19 3.24 -4.60 6.43
N LEU A 20 2.94 -4.73 5.14
CA LEU A 20 2.08 -3.79 4.41
C LEU A 20 0.68 -3.73 4.99
N CYS A 21 0.08 -4.88 5.33
CA CYS A 21 -1.22 -4.92 5.98
C CYS A 21 -1.17 -4.26 7.37
N ILE A 22 -0.14 -4.52 8.17
CA ILE A 22 0.03 -3.87 9.48
C ILE A 22 0.14 -2.35 9.33
N ALA A 23 0.98 -1.89 8.39
CA ALA A 23 1.13 -0.46 8.11
C ALA A 23 -0.20 0.16 7.65
N GLY A 24 -0.95 -0.53 6.79
CA GLY A 24 -2.29 -0.11 6.38
C GLY A 24 -3.27 0.00 7.54
N VAL A 25 -3.29 -0.97 8.45
CA VAL A 25 -4.15 -0.92 9.66
C VAL A 25 -3.75 0.25 10.55
N VAL A 26 -2.45 0.48 10.76
CA VAL A 26 -1.95 1.61 11.57
C VAL A 26 -2.36 2.94 10.95
N LEU A 27 -2.28 3.07 9.61
CA LEU A 27 -2.73 4.25 8.89
C LEU A 27 -4.21 4.51 9.09
N VAL A 28 -5.06 3.49 8.95
CA VAL A 28 -6.51 3.61 9.16
C VAL A 28 -6.83 4.03 10.61
N ILE A 29 -6.14 3.45 11.60
CA ILE A 29 -6.29 3.88 13.00
C ILE A 29 -5.89 5.35 13.16
N GLY A 30 -4.80 5.78 12.51
CA GLY A 30 -4.35 7.16 12.49
C GLY A 30 -5.37 8.12 11.85
N GLU A 31 -6.01 7.71 10.75
CA GLU A 31 -7.08 8.47 10.09
C GLU A 31 -8.28 8.64 11.01
N VAL A 32 -8.70 7.57 11.69
CA VAL A 32 -9.80 7.62 12.68
C VAL A 32 -9.43 8.56 13.82
N GLY A 33 -8.23 8.44 14.39
CA GLY A 33 -7.76 9.32 15.46
C GLY A 33 -7.70 10.79 15.03
N ALA A 34 -7.18 11.06 13.84
CA ALA A 34 -7.12 12.41 13.28
C ALA A 34 -8.51 12.98 13.01
N ALA A 35 -9.43 12.18 12.47
CA ALA A 35 -10.81 12.60 12.23
C ALA A 35 -11.53 12.96 13.54
N LEU A 36 -11.28 12.22 14.63
CA LEU A 36 -11.83 12.54 15.95
C LEU A 36 -11.26 13.86 16.51
N VAL A 37 -9.96 14.09 16.38
CA VAL A 37 -9.29 15.32 16.85
C VAL A 37 -9.71 16.54 16.03
N LEU A 38 -9.86 16.37 14.72
CA LEU A 38 -10.20 17.46 13.78
C LEU A 38 -11.72 17.63 13.60
N SER A 39 -12.54 16.83 14.27
CA SER A 39 -14.00 16.81 14.11
C SER A 39 -14.46 16.67 12.65
N THR A 40 -13.72 15.88 11.88
CA THR A 40 -13.96 15.67 10.45
C THR A 40 -15.26 14.90 10.24
N ASN A 41 -15.99 15.21 9.16
CA ASN A 41 -17.21 14.49 8.81
C ASN A 41 -16.94 13.03 8.41
N VAL A 42 -17.96 12.18 8.62
CA VAL A 42 -17.87 10.72 8.39
C VAL A 42 -17.60 10.41 6.91
N ALA A 43 -18.12 11.22 5.99
CA ALA A 43 -17.90 11.05 4.55
C ALA A 43 -16.43 11.17 4.17
N SER A 44 -15.71 12.16 4.71
CA SER A 44 -14.27 12.35 4.42
C SER A 44 -13.42 11.26 5.05
N LEU A 45 -13.79 10.81 6.27
CA LEU A 45 -13.14 9.66 6.89
C LEU A 45 -13.34 8.39 6.05
N ALA A 46 -14.56 8.13 5.57
CA ALA A 46 -14.84 6.97 4.72
C ALA A 46 -14.04 7.02 3.41
N LEU A 47 -13.93 8.19 2.77
CA LEU A 47 -13.13 8.36 1.56
C LEU A 47 -11.63 8.12 1.82
N ALA A 48 -11.10 8.63 2.93
CA ALA A 48 -9.72 8.39 3.35
C ALA A 48 -9.44 6.90 3.57
N VAL A 49 -10.27 6.22 4.36
CA VAL A 49 -10.14 4.78 4.63
C VAL A 49 -10.24 3.94 3.36
N VAL A 50 -11.17 4.27 2.46
CA VAL A 50 -11.32 3.59 1.17
C VAL A 50 -10.08 3.80 0.30
N ALA A 51 -9.57 5.03 0.19
CA ALA A 51 -8.35 5.32 -0.55
C ALA A 51 -7.15 4.53 0.00
N THR A 52 -6.98 4.52 1.32
CA THR A 52 -5.94 3.77 2.02
C THR A 52 -6.05 2.27 1.76
N SER A 53 -7.26 1.72 1.84
CA SER A 53 -7.51 0.30 1.58
C SER A 53 -7.18 -0.07 0.13
N LEU A 54 -7.56 0.78 -0.84
CA LEU A 54 -7.26 0.57 -2.25
C LEU A 54 -5.75 0.62 -2.52
N LEU A 55 -5.03 1.59 -1.92
CA LEU A 55 -3.58 1.71 -2.07
C LEU A 55 -2.84 0.48 -1.52
N VAL A 56 -3.26 -0.01 -0.35
CA VAL A 56 -2.73 -1.25 0.24
C VAL A 56 -3.06 -2.45 -0.65
N ALA A 57 -4.29 -2.54 -1.17
CA ALA A 57 -4.72 -3.62 -2.04
C ALA A 57 -3.90 -3.68 -3.34
N VAL A 58 -3.67 -2.53 -4.00
CA VAL A 58 -2.79 -2.42 -5.17
C VAL A 58 -1.42 -3.03 -4.87
N GLN A 59 -0.86 -2.71 -3.70
CA GLN A 59 0.45 -3.21 -3.30
C GLN A 59 0.45 -4.72 -3.12
N VAL A 60 -0.52 -5.26 -2.38
CA VAL A 60 -0.64 -6.70 -2.11
C VAL A 60 -0.87 -7.52 -3.37
N LEU A 61 -1.58 -6.96 -4.36
CA LEU A 61 -1.90 -7.63 -5.63
C LEU A 61 -0.74 -7.61 -6.64
N VAL A 62 0.10 -6.57 -6.62
CA VAL A 62 1.20 -6.41 -7.58
C VAL A 62 2.43 -7.23 -7.17
N LEU A 63 2.76 -7.27 -5.87
CA LEU A 63 3.88 -8.03 -5.31
C LEU A 63 3.99 -9.49 -5.81
N PRO A 64 2.94 -10.34 -5.67
CA PRO A 64 3.03 -11.73 -6.09
C PRO A 64 3.13 -11.87 -7.62
N ARG A 65 2.57 -10.93 -8.38
CA ARG A 65 2.64 -10.93 -9.85
C ARG A 65 4.03 -10.57 -10.37
N VAL A 66 4.69 -9.61 -9.72
CA VAL A 66 6.09 -9.26 -10.01
C VAL A 66 7.02 -10.44 -9.74
N ALA A 67 6.77 -11.20 -8.66
CA ALA A 67 7.56 -12.37 -8.32
C ALA A 67 7.35 -13.56 -9.28
N SER A 68 6.19 -13.67 -9.91
CA SER A 68 5.87 -14.76 -10.85
C SER A 68 6.30 -14.49 -12.29
N ASP A 69 6.45 -13.23 -12.70
CA ASP A 69 6.63 -12.86 -14.12
C ASP A 69 7.59 -11.66 -14.29
N PRO A 70 8.93 -11.89 -14.21
CA PRO A 70 9.94 -10.83 -14.25
C PRO A 70 9.96 -10.06 -15.57
N ASP A 71 9.61 -10.69 -16.69
CA ASP A 71 9.57 -10.06 -18.02
C ASP A 71 8.52 -8.96 -18.12
N ARG A 72 7.51 -8.99 -17.23
CA ARG A 72 6.45 -7.98 -17.13
C ARG A 72 6.61 -7.04 -15.95
N LEU A 73 7.77 -7.04 -15.29
CA LEU A 73 8.00 -6.24 -14.08
C LEU A 73 7.73 -4.75 -14.32
N VAL A 74 8.26 -4.18 -15.41
CA VAL A 74 8.07 -2.76 -15.75
C VAL A 74 6.59 -2.43 -15.97
N LEU A 75 5.84 -3.34 -16.62
CA LEU A 75 4.41 -3.18 -16.85
C LEU A 75 3.62 -3.20 -15.54
N TRP A 76 3.89 -4.18 -14.67
CA TRP A 76 3.19 -4.33 -13.38
C TRP A 76 3.51 -3.18 -12.43
N VAL A 77 4.76 -2.73 -12.38
CA VAL A 77 5.18 -1.59 -11.57
C VAL A 77 4.56 -0.30 -12.12
N GLY A 78 4.62 -0.07 -13.43
CA GLY A 78 4.00 1.10 -14.08
C GLY A 78 2.49 1.16 -13.84
N LEU A 79 1.80 0.04 -13.99
CA LEU A 79 0.36 -0.06 -13.73
C LEU A 79 0.02 0.27 -12.27
N SER A 80 0.88 -0.15 -11.32
CA SER A 80 0.67 0.13 -9.89
C SER A 80 0.76 1.63 -9.57
N TYR A 81 1.71 2.37 -10.18
CA TYR A 81 1.81 3.81 -9.99
C TYR A 81 0.63 4.55 -10.61
N VAL A 82 0.20 4.16 -11.81
CA VAL A 82 -1.00 4.72 -12.44
C VAL A 82 -2.22 4.48 -11.54
N ALA A 83 -2.40 3.28 -10.99
CA ALA A 83 -3.48 2.98 -10.07
C ALA A 83 -3.44 3.87 -8.81
N LYS A 84 -2.26 4.07 -8.20
CA LYS A 84 -2.08 4.95 -7.03
C LYS A 84 -2.51 6.38 -7.33
N ILE A 85 -2.10 6.92 -8.49
CA ILE A 85 -2.48 8.27 -8.92
C ILE A 85 -4.00 8.38 -9.12
N LEU A 86 -4.63 7.39 -9.77
CA LEU A 86 -6.07 7.38 -9.97
C LEU A 86 -6.85 7.31 -8.66
N VAL A 87 -6.39 6.51 -7.69
CA VAL A 87 -7.00 6.47 -6.35
C VAL A 87 -6.89 7.83 -5.66
N LEU A 88 -5.74 8.49 -5.76
CA LEU A 88 -5.50 9.82 -5.20
C LEU A 88 -6.43 10.88 -5.80
N LEU A 89 -6.47 10.95 -7.14
CA LEU A 89 -7.32 11.89 -7.86
C LEU A 89 -8.80 11.61 -7.59
N GLY A 90 -9.20 10.34 -7.59
CA GLY A 90 -10.56 9.90 -7.30
C GLY A 90 -11.00 10.28 -5.89
N ALA A 91 -10.16 10.04 -4.87
CA ALA A 91 -10.49 10.37 -3.49
C ALA A 91 -10.65 11.88 -3.27
N VAL A 92 -9.74 12.69 -3.82
CA VAL A 92 -9.81 14.16 -3.74
C VAL A 92 -11.03 14.70 -4.50
N GLN A 93 -11.32 14.16 -5.68
CA GLN A 93 -12.46 14.60 -6.47
C GLN A 93 -13.78 14.16 -5.84
N ALA A 94 -13.85 12.97 -5.27
CA ALA A 94 -15.01 12.50 -4.50
C ALA A 94 -15.24 13.41 -3.28
N ALA A 95 -14.19 13.77 -2.54
CA ALA A 95 -14.31 14.68 -1.40
C ALA A 95 -14.96 16.02 -1.80
N LYS A 96 -14.58 16.57 -2.96
CA LYS A 96 -15.22 17.78 -3.50
C LYS A 96 -16.70 17.59 -3.84
N VAL A 97 -17.07 16.46 -4.42
CA VAL A 97 -18.45 16.16 -4.83
C VAL A 97 -19.35 15.92 -3.62
N PHE A 98 -18.83 15.32 -2.55
CA PHE A 98 -19.56 15.00 -1.33
C PHE A 98 -19.50 16.12 -0.26
N ASP A 99 -19.03 17.32 -0.62
CA ASP A 99 -18.83 18.46 0.30
C ASP A 99 -18.00 18.07 1.55
N GLY A 100 -17.04 17.18 1.34
CA GLY A 100 -16.10 16.68 2.34
C GLY A 100 -14.91 17.61 2.56
N ASP A 101 -14.19 17.40 3.66
CA ASP A 101 -12.93 18.09 3.93
C ASP A 101 -11.84 17.56 2.97
N VAL A 102 -11.71 18.27 1.86
CA VAL A 102 -10.71 17.98 0.82
C VAL A 102 -9.29 18.03 1.39
N ARG A 103 -9.02 18.89 2.39
CA ARG A 103 -7.67 19.01 2.98
C ARG A 103 -7.36 17.75 3.78
N PHE A 104 -8.30 17.28 4.59
CA PHE A 104 -8.14 16.04 5.34
C PHE A 104 -7.88 14.84 4.40
N VAL A 105 -8.72 14.67 3.36
CA VAL A 105 -8.58 13.56 2.41
C VAL A 105 -7.26 13.65 1.64
N ALA A 106 -6.86 14.84 1.19
CA ALA A 106 -5.60 15.03 0.49
C ALA A 106 -4.38 14.74 1.38
N VAL A 107 -4.38 15.23 2.62
CA VAL A 107 -3.28 15.00 3.58
C VAL A 107 -3.19 13.51 3.95
N SER A 108 -4.31 12.85 4.25
CA SER A 108 -4.34 11.40 4.49
C SER A 108 -3.75 10.65 3.29
N ALA A 109 -4.21 10.95 2.08
CA ALA A 109 -3.73 10.28 0.87
C ALA A 109 -2.21 10.45 0.66
N VAL A 110 -1.68 11.66 0.91
CA VAL A 110 -0.23 11.93 0.84
C VAL A 110 0.52 11.11 1.89
N VAL A 111 0.08 11.12 3.15
CA VAL A 111 0.71 10.36 4.24
C VAL A 111 0.74 8.87 3.91
N VAL A 112 -0.37 8.33 3.40
CA VAL A 112 -0.48 6.92 3.00
C VAL A 112 0.49 6.60 1.88
N VAL A 113 0.58 7.44 0.84
CA VAL A 113 1.54 7.25 -0.24
C VAL A 113 2.98 7.30 0.25
N LEU A 114 3.33 8.24 1.13
CA LEU A 114 4.66 8.34 1.72
C LEU A 114 5.01 7.09 2.53
N VAL A 115 4.08 6.58 3.34
CA VAL A 115 4.28 5.34 4.10
C VAL A 115 4.40 4.14 3.15
N ALA A 116 3.56 4.05 2.12
CA ALA A 116 3.64 2.99 1.12
C ALA A 116 4.99 2.99 0.38
N LEU A 117 5.47 4.17 -0.04
CA LEU A 117 6.80 4.34 -0.65
C LEU A 117 7.92 3.97 0.33
N GLY A 118 7.81 4.36 1.60
CA GLY A 118 8.76 4.00 2.65
C GLY A 118 8.82 2.48 2.86
N VAL A 119 7.67 1.80 2.87
CA VAL A 119 7.63 0.33 2.97
C VAL A 119 8.18 -0.31 1.69
N GLU A 120 7.85 0.19 0.50
CA GLU A 120 8.45 -0.28 -0.76
C GLU A 120 9.97 -0.17 -0.72
N MET A 121 10.51 0.99 -0.34
CA MET A 121 11.94 1.22 -0.27
C MET A 121 12.61 0.34 0.78
N TRP A 122 12.03 0.22 1.96
CA TRP A 122 12.53 -0.66 3.02
C TRP A 122 12.58 -2.12 2.58
N VAL A 123 11.55 -2.57 1.84
CA VAL A 123 11.54 -3.91 1.25
C VAL A 123 12.62 -4.03 0.21
N LEU A 124 12.73 -3.11 -0.75
CA LEU A 124 13.73 -3.20 -1.82
C LEU A 124 15.15 -3.24 -1.24
N VAL A 125 15.41 -2.48 -0.17
CA VAL A 125 16.67 -2.54 0.57
C VAL A 125 16.85 -3.91 1.23
N ARG A 126 15.85 -4.42 1.95
CA ARG A 126 15.89 -5.76 2.56
C ARG A 126 15.97 -6.91 1.56
N ALA A 127 15.46 -6.72 0.35
CA ALA A 127 15.49 -7.67 -0.75
C ALA A 127 16.79 -7.58 -1.58
N ARG A 128 17.62 -6.55 -1.39
CA ARG A 128 19.00 -6.50 -1.88
C ARG A 128 20.01 -7.13 -0.91
N VAL A 129 19.73 -7.14 0.39
CA VAL A 129 20.52 -7.89 1.39
C VAL A 129 20.55 -9.43 1.21
N PRO A 130 19.60 -10.13 0.54
CA PRO A 130 19.71 -11.55 0.20
C PRO A 130 20.59 -11.81 -1.04
N ALA A 131 21.16 -10.79 -1.70
CA ALA A 131 22.09 -10.97 -2.80
C ALA A 131 23.54 -11.27 -2.35
N VAL A 132 23.73 -11.65 -1.08
CA VAL A 132 24.90 -12.44 -0.70
C VAL A 132 24.55 -13.90 -0.98
N ASP A 133 24.79 -14.28 -2.23
CA ASP A 133 25.04 -15.68 -2.59
C ASP A 133 26.08 -16.22 -1.60
N PRO A 134 25.80 -17.26 -0.79
CA PRO A 134 26.87 -17.97 -0.11
C PRO A 134 27.67 -18.66 -1.21
N LYS A 135 28.64 -17.93 -1.77
CA LYS A 135 29.71 -18.51 -2.54
C LYS A 135 30.46 -19.45 -1.61
N SER A 136 30.60 -20.69 -2.11
CA SER A 136 31.38 -21.84 -1.62
C SER A 136 30.95 -22.47 -0.31
#